data_AF-A0AA39IFS3-F1
#
_entry.id   AF-A0AA39IFS3-F1
#
_cell.length_a   1.000
_cell.length_b   1.000
_cell.length_c   1.000
_cell.angle_alpha   90.00
_cell.angle_beta   90.00
_cell.angle_gamma   90.00
#
_symmetry.space_group_name_H-M   'P 1'
#
loop_
_entity.id
_entity.type
_entity.pdbx_description
1 polymer ?
#
loop_
_entity_poly.entity_id
_entity_poly.type
_entity_poly.pdbx_seq_one_letter_code
_entity_poly.pdbx_strand_id
1 'polypeptide(L)'
;MSADAPVEAQTAVVEEKKEEVAPAVPESAPPAEEAPKEEAAVVEEPVAEEKKEEEPKKEEEKEPEPPKDPKEDPVGWVGSLIAPAVHKVNHEVLSWAQQLAVDEEEKRKPLPGKNGAVTKNQFLGFLRDGTLLAQLANKFQAGAVETVHEGDAAQQKENQQANIEGFLSFAKEKAGLTDEQVFSAEDLLDKGKAAYPAVFGTLARLGLVSQEKFEQKGLDIDAIAEMASQVVKTSIIQTILNFFRRARARTTQAVKSEKAAAGEGEKASDAEKKPVEEVAEEECKKIESAEPAAAAPVAVA
;
A
#
# COMPACT_ATOMS: atom_id res chain seq x y z
N MET A 1 71.83 -2.47 -45.58
CA MET A 1 70.59 -2.26 -44.82
C MET A 1 69.47 -2.32 -45.84
N SER A 2 69.04 -3.49 -46.33
CA SER A 2 68.88 -4.82 -45.68
C SER A 2 67.79 -4.77 -44.60
N ALA A 3 66.78 -5.64 -44.56
CA ALA A 3 66.48 -6.85 -45.36
C ALA A 3 64.97 -6.86 -45.71
N ASP A 4 64.53 -7.26 -46.91
CA ASP A 4 64.23 -8.65 -47.36
C ASP A 4 62.86 -9.17 -46.86
N ALA A 5 62.16 -9.98 -47.67
CA ALA A 5 60.78 -10.39 -47.43
C ALA A 5 60.47 -11.78 -48.01
N PRO A 6 59.64 -12.57 -47.31
CA PRO A 6 58.47 -13.18 -47.94
C PRO A 6 57.22 -13.04 -47.02
N VAL A 7 55.95 -13.07 -47.45
CA VAL A 7 55.26 -13.93 -48.43
C VAL A 7 55.17 -15.39 -47.99
N GLU A 8 54.10 -15.74 -47.28
CA GLU A 8 53.41 -17.01 -47.57
C GLU A 8 51.93 -16.92 -47.19
N ALA A 9 51.10 -17.70 -47.88
CA ALA A 9 49.69 -17.90 -47.58
C ALA A 9 49.40 -19.40 -47.72
N GLN A 10 48.68 -19.99 -46.77
CA GLN A 10 48.21 -21.37 -46.91
C GLN A 10 46.91 -21.61 -46.13
N THR A 11 46.04 -22.44 -46.72
CA THR A 11 44.68 -22.75 -46.26
C THR A 11 44.47 -24.27 -46.23
N ALA A 12 44.13 -24.82 -45.07
CA ALA A 12 43.51 -26.13 -44.86
C ALA A 12 42.90 -26.13 -43.44
N VAL A 13 41.69 -26.64 -43.11
CA VAL A 13 40.74 -27.59 -43.75
C VAL A 13 41.14 -29.07 -43.62
N VAL A 14 40.88 -29.62 -42.43
CA VAL A 14 40.51 -31.02 -42.05
C VAL A 14 39.83 -30.87 -40.68
N GLU A 15 38.57 -31.19 -40.35
CA GLU A 15 37.45 -31.98 -40.93
C GLU A 15 37.42 -33.49 -40.62
N GLU A 16 36.27 -33.97 -40.10
CA GLU A 16 35.89 -35.39 -39.87
C GLU A 16 36.73 -36.20 -38.83
N LYS A 17 36.30 -37.36 -38.28
CA LYS A 17 35.09 -38.21 -38.38
C LYS A 17 34.92 -39.02 -37.06
N LYS A 18 33.74 -39.50 -36.61
CA LYS A 18 32.35 -39.19 -36.98
C LYS A 18 31.58 -38.64 -35.74
N GLU A 19 30.60 -39.23 -35.04
CA GLU A 19 29.85 -40.51 -35.09
C GLU A 19 28.36 -40.27 -34.74
N GLU A 20 27.47 -41.16 -35.17
CA GLU A 20 26.03 -40.87 -35.32
C GLU A 20 25.19 -42.15 -35.14
N VAL A 21 24.25 -42.18 -34.17
CA VAL A 21 23.07 -43.06 -34.22
C VAL A 21 21.85 -42.41 -33.53
N ALA A 22 20.77 -42.32 -34.29
CA ALA A 22 19.37 -42.38 -33.86
C ALA A 22 18.60 -43.13 -34.98
N PRO A 23 17.31 -43.52 -34.87
CA PRO A 23 16.37 -43.41 -33.74
C PRO A 23 15.68 -44.76 -33.37
N ALA A 24 14.80 -44.77 -32.35
CA ALA A 24 13.73 -45.80 -32.21
C ALA A 24 12.60 -45.39 -31.23
N VAL A 25 11.33 -45.62 -31.63
CA VAL A 25 10.08 -45.67 -30.83
C VAL A 25 9.14 -46.62 -31.60
N PRO A 26 8.65 -47.75 -31.04
CA PRO A 26 7.43 -47.83 -30.21
C PRO A 26 7.63 -48.75 -28.96
N GLU A 27 6.68 -49.30 -28.17
CA GLU A 27 5.34 -49.85 -28.48
C GLU A 27 4.43 -50.18 -27.25
N SER A 28 3.12 -49.91 -27.40
CA SER A 28 1.91 -50.54 -26.78
C SER A 28 1.74 -50.75 -25.25
N ALA A 29 0.60 -51.33 -24.83
CA ALA A 29 0.06 -51.32 -23.44
C ALA A 29 -0.63 -52.66 -22.93
N PRO A 30 -1.87 -52.74 -22.40
CA PRO A 30 -2.24 -53.54 -21.18
C PRO A 30 -3.22 -54.73 -21.48
N PRO A 31 -3.95 -55.41 -20.53
CA PRO A 31 -4.10 -55.28 -19.05
C PRO A 31 -4.15 -56.60 -18.20
N ALA A 32 -4.31 -56.48 -16.86
CA ALA A 32 -5.03 -57.38 -15.92
C ALA A 32 -5.24 -56.62 -14.57
N GLU A 33 -6.32 -56.68 -13.77
CA GLU A 33 -7.19 -57.78 -13.27
C GLU A 33 -6.47 -58.68 -12.22
N GLU A 34 -7.06 -59.10 -11.09
CA GLU A 34 -8.46 -59.02 -10.60
C GLU A 34 -8.53 -58.93 -9.04
N ALA A 35 -9.74 -58.99 -8.44
CA ALA A 35 -9.99 -59.03 -6.97
C ALA A 35 -10.17 -60.52 -6.49
N PRO A 36 -10.90 -60.96 -5.42
CA PRO A 36 -11.85 -60.28 -4.50
C PRO A 36 -11.90 -60.73 -2.99
N LYS A 37 -12.84 -60.14 -2.22
CA LYS A 37 -13.51 -60.65 -0.99
C LYS A 37 -12.68 -60.67 0.33
N GLU A 38 -13.28 -60.70 1.53
CA GLU A 38 -14.63 -61.17 1.95
C GLU A 38 -15.37 -60.24 2.96
N GLU A 39 -16.60 -60.58 3.34
CA GLU A 39 -17.56 -59.73 4.07
C GLU A 39 -17.71 -60.09 5.58
N ALA A 40 -18.02 -59.09 6.42
CA ALA A 40 -18.74 -59.29 7.69
C ALA A 40 -19.42 -57.98 8.13
N ALA A 41 -20.63 -58.06 8.69
CA ALA A 41 -21.42 -56.90 9.13
C ALA A 41 -21.87 -57.02 10.59
N VAL A 42 -21.92 -55.89 11.30
CA VAL A 42 -22.62 -55.72 12.59
C VAL A 42 -23.29 -54.34 12.58
N VAL A 43 -24.48 -54.25 13.17
CA VAL A 43 -25.27 -53.02 13.33
C VAL A 43 -25.57 -52.84 14.81
N GLU A 44 -25.29 -51.66 15.38
CA GLU A 44 -25.98 -51.20 16.59
C GLU A 44 -25.85 -49.67 16.79
N GLU A 45 -26.99 -49.02 16.99
CA GLU A 45 -27.19 -47.71 17.60
C GLU A 45 -27.94 -47.93 18.94
N PRO A 46 -28.06 -46.95 19.84
CA PRO A 46 -27.12 -45.86 20.18
C PRO A 46 -26.86 -45.79 21.70
N VAL A 47 -25.87 -45.01 22.13
CA VAL A 47 -25.79 -44.50 23.51
C VAL A 47 -25.70 -42.98 23.46
N ALA A 48 -26.65 -42.31 24.11
CA ALA A 48 -26.65 -40.86 24.27
C ALA A 48 -26.31 -40.51 25.71
N GLU A 49 -25.25 -39.73 25.91
CA GLU A 49 -24.96 -39.10 27.20
C GLU A 49 -24.43 -37.67 27.03
N GLU A 50 -24.85 -36.82 27.96
CA GLU A 50 -24.33 -35.49 28.31
C GLU A 50 -24.00 -34.50 27.17
N LYS A 51 -25.01 -33.68 26.82
CA LYS A 51 -24.75 -32.26 26.53
C LYS A 51 -24.03 -31.63 27.73
N LYS A 52 -22.72 -31.43 27.62
CA LYS A 52 -22.03 -30.53 28.54
C LYS A 52 -22.33 -29.09 28.13
N GLU A 53 -23.02 -28.37 28.99
CA GLU A 53 -23.36 -26.95 28.78
C GLU A 53 -22.09 -26.11 28.99
N GLU A 54 -21.40 -25.79 27.89
CA GLU A 54 -20.19 -24.97 27.93
C GLU A 54 -20.58 -23.51 28.17
N GLU A 55 -20.36 -23.03 29.40
CA GLU A 55 -20.56 -21.63 29.78
C GLU A 55 -19.82 -20.71 28.80
N PRO A 56 -20.42 -19.59 28.35
CA PRO A 56 -19.78 -18.68 27.42
C PRO A 56 -18.52 -18.12 28.08
N LYS A 57 -17.36 -18.64 27.65
CA LYS A 57 -16.04 -18.31 28.20
C LYS A 57 -15.78 -16.82 28.01
N LYS A 58 -16.06 -16.07 29.08
CA LYS A 58 -15.96 -14.63 29.18
C LYS A 58 -14.68 -14.15 28.52
N GLU A 59 -14.79 -13.44 27.39
CA GLU A 59 -13.65 -12.84 26.74
C GLU A 59 -12.97 -11.92 27.75
N GLU A 60 -11.71 -12.21 28.09
CA GLU A 60 -10.90 -11.27 28.85
C GLU A 60 -10.69 -10.06 27.96
N GLU A 61 -11.24 -8.93 28.39
CA GLU A 61 -11.05 -7.62 27.79
C GLU A 61 -9.56 -7.29 27.88
N LYS A 62 -8.81 -7.69 26.83
CA LYS A 62 -7.39 -7.43 26.69
C LYS A 62 -7.16 -5.94 26.92
N GLU A 63 -6.43 -5.59 27.98
CA GLU A 63 -5.97 -4.22 28.17
C GLU A 63 -5.31 -3.75 26.86
N PRO A 64 -5.59 -2.51 26.41
CA PRO A 64 -5.14 -2.05 25.10
C PRO A 64 -3.62 -2.12 25.03
N GLU A 65 -3.11 -3.00 24.15
CA GLU A 65 -1.66 -3.16 23.94
C GLU A 65 -1.03 -1.79 23.72
N PRO A 66 0.09 -1.47 24.42
CA PRO A 66 0.67 -0.13 24.37
C PRO A 66 0.96 0.26 22.93
N PRO A 67 0.78 1.55 22.55
CA PRO A 67 0.95 1.97 21.16
C PRO A 67 2.30 1.54 20.60
N LYS A 68 2.27 0.62 19.64
CA LYS A 68 3.47 0.04 19.03
C LYS A 68 4.35 1.15 18.48
N ASP A 69 5.63 1.18 18.87
CA ASP A 69 6.54 2.20 18.38
C ASP A 69 6.83 1.96 16.88
N PRO A 70 6.61 2.95 16.00
CA PRO A 70 6.91 2.83 14.57
C PRO A 70 8.40 2.59 14.26
N LYS A 71 9.32 2.84 15.19
CA LYS A 71 10.75 2.58 15.06
C LYS A 71 11.11 1.13 15.40
N GLU A 72 10.35 0.48 16.29
CA GLU A 72 10.54 -0.92 16.69
C GLU A 72 9.72 -1.91 15.83
N ASP A 73 8.40 -1.68 15.72
CA ASP A 73 7.48 -2.50 14.92
C ASP A 73 6.67 -1.62 13.94
N PRO A 74 7.29 -1.10 12.85
CA PRO A 74 6.59 -0.33 11.83
C PRO A 74 5.41 -1.09 11.19
N VAL A 75 5.46 -2.43 11.18
CA VAL A 75 4.47 -3.29 10.53
C VAL A 75 3.22 -3.44 11.40
N GLY A 76 3.37 -3.73 12.68
CA GLY A 76 2.27 -3.75 13.63
C GLY A 76 1.75 -2.35 13.96
N TRP A 77 2.61 -1.33 13.99
CA TRP A 77 2.19 0.06 14.10
C TRP A 77 1.27 0.46 12.94
N VAL A 78 1.68 0.30 11.68
CA VAL A 78 0.80 0.61 10.53
C VAL A 78 -0.43 -0.33 10.46
N GLY A 79 -0.34 -1.51 11.09
CA GLY A 79 -1.47 -2.42 11.31
C GLY A 79 -2.52 -1.89 12.30
N SER A 80 -2.11 -1.10 13.30
CA SER A 80 -3.01 -0.49 14.31
C SER A 80 -3.78 0.73 13.78
N LEU A 81 -3.29 1.34 12.70
CA LEU A 81 -3.86 2.58 12.14
C LEU A 81 -5.14 2.33 11.34
N ILE A 82 -6.10 3.26 11.48
CA ILE A 82 -7.27 3.31 10.60
C ILE A 82 -6.87 3.57 9.14
N ALA A 83 -7.65 3.05 8.19
CA ALA A 83 -7.33 3.13 6.76
C ALA A 83 -6.99 4.56 6.24
N PRO A 84 -7.69 5.66 6.63
CA PRO A 84 -7.28 7.01 6.24
C PRO A 84 -5.86 7.40 6.65
N ALA A 85 -5.40 6.99 7.84
CA ALA A 85 -4.05 7.26 8.32
C ALA A 85 -3.03 6.37 7.60
N VAL A 86 -3.33 5.08 7.42
CA VAL A 86 -2.50 4.17 6.58
C VAL A 86 -2.31 4.73 5.17
N HIS A 87 -3.35 5.30 4.56
CA HIS A 87 -3.25 5.87 3.22
C HIS A 87 -2.33 7.09 3.14
N LYS A 88 -2.20 7.83 4.24
CA LYS A 88 -1.27 8.96 4.35
C LYS A 88 0.16 8.49 4.63
N VAL A 89 0.35 7.53 5.53
CA VAL A 89 1.66 6.91 5.79
C VAL A 89 2.24 6.29 4.51
N ASN A 90 1.42 5.60 3.71
CA ASN A 90 1.81 5.08 2.40
C ASN A 90 2.27 6.17 1.42
N HIS A 91 1.65 7.36 1.46
CA HIS A 91 2.04 8.48 0.61
C HIS A 91 3.41 9.02 1.01
N GLU A 92 3.66 9.22 2.31
CA GLU A 92 4.95 9.73 2.77
C GLU A 92 6.11 8.74 2.57
N VAL A 93 5.88 7.43 2.72
CA VAL A 93 6.91 6.41 2.41
C VAL A 93 7.27 6.40 0.92
N LEU A 94 6.31 6.51 0.00
CA LEU A 94 6.62 6.62 -1.42
C LEU A 94 7.26 7.98 -1.76
N SER A 95 6.78 9.06 -1.15
CA SER A 95 7.31 10.43 -1.32
C SER A 95 8.78 10.50 -0.88
N TRP A 96 9.13 9.94 0.27
CA TRP A 96 10.50 9.79 0.75
C TRP A 96 11.35 8.98 -0.24
N ALA A 97 10.91 7.76 -0.57
CA ALA A 97 11.64 6.87 -1.47
C ALA A 97 11.91 7.53 -2.82
N GLN A 98 10.95 8.27 -3.36
CA GLN A 98 11.04 8.91 -4.66
C GLN A 98 11.78 10.24 -4.68
N GLN A 99 11.71 11.03 -3.61
CA GLN A 99 12.56 12.21 -3.43
C GLN A 99 14.05 11.84 -3.42
N LEU A 100 14.37 10.67 -2.85
CA LEU A 100 15.73 10.17 -2.74
C LEU A 100 16.19 9.40 -3.99
N ALA A 101 15.33 8.56 -4.57
CA ALA A 101 15.59 7.81 -5.80
C ALA A 101 15.86 8.72 -7.02
N VAL A 102 15.15 9.84 -7.13
CA VAL A 102 15.16 10.71 -8.31
C VAL A 102 15.32 12.17 -7.86
N ASP A 103 16.48 12.78 -8.14
CA ASP A 103 16.77 14.17 -7.75
C ASP A 103 15.93 15.17 -8.56
N GLU A 104 15.83 14.93 -9.87
CA GLU A 104 15.10 15.74 -10.84
C GLU A 104 13.60 15.58 -10.66
N GLU A 105 12.95 16.61 -10.12
CA GLU A 105 11.51 16.60 -9.83
C GLU A 105 10.64 16.36 -11.08
N GLU A 106 11.07 16.86 -12.25
CA GLU A 106 10.38 16.64 -13.54
C GLU A 106 10.37 15.17 -13.99
N LYS A 107 11.32 14.34 -13.52
CA LYS A 107 11.39 12.90 -13.81
C LYS A 107 10.59 12.05 -12.81
N ARG A 108 10.00 12.64 -11.77
CA ARG A 108 9.24 11.90 -10.76
C ARG A 108 7.87 11.48 -11.30
N LYS A 109 7.69 10.17 -11.55
CA LYS A 109 6.38 9.52 -11.75
C LYS A 109 5.35 10.06 -10.73
N PRO A 110 4.15 10.51 -11.12
CA PRO A 110 3.19 11.08 -10.17
C PRO A 110 2.73 10.04 -9.15
N LEU A 111 2.79 10.37 -7.85
CA LEU A 111 2.33 9.48 -6.79
C LEU A 111 0.83 9.16 -6.94
N PRO A 112 0.41 7.90 -6.70
CA PRO A 112 -0.96 7.49 -6.94
C PRO A 112 -1.94 7.98 -5.87
N GLY A 113 -3.23 7.89 -6.15
CA GLY A 113 -4.29 8.29 -5.23
C GLY A 113 -4.77 9.73 -5.45
N LYS A 114 -5.39 10.32 -4.43
CA LYS A 114 -5.89 11.71 -4.45
C LYS A 114 -5.59 12.38 -3.12
N ASN A 115 -5.28 13.68 -3.14
CA ASN A 115 -4.99 14.50 -1.96
C ASN A 115 -3.90 13.90 -1.04
N GLY A 116 -2.92 13.19 -1.62
CA GLY A 116 -1.88 12.46 -0.90
C GLY A 116 -2.42 11.32 -0.03
N ALA A 117 -3.35 10.51 -0.55
CA ALA A 117 -3.85 9.30 0.11
C ALA A 117 -3.72 8.08 -0.83
N VAL A 118 -2.75 7.22 -0.54
CA VAL A 118 -2.34 6.04 -1.30
C VAL A 118 -2.93 4.77 -0.66
N THR A 119 -3.88 4.10 -1.31
CA THR A 119 -4.40 2.82 -0.82
C THR A 119 -3.32 1.73 -0.82
N LYS A 120 -3.46 0.68 0.01
CA LYS A 120 -2.52 -0.48 0.04
C LYS A 120 -2.29 -1.10 -1.35
N ASN A 121 -3.32 -1.10 -2.21
CA ASN A 121 -3.21 -1.53 -3.62
C ASN A 121 -2.35 -0.59 -4.46
N GLN A 122 -2.52 0.72 -4.30
CA GLN A 122 -1.77 1.73 -5.05
C GLN A 122 -0.30 1.76 -4.62
N PHE A 123 -0.02 1.56 -3.33
CA PHE A 123 1.33 1.42 -2.79
C PHE A 123 2.09 0.28 -3.49
N LEU A 124 1.51 -0.93 -3.45
CA LEU A 124 2.10 -2.11 -4.11
C LEU A 124 2.16 -1.95 -5.63
N GLY A 125 1.10 -1.45 -6.27
CA GLY A 125 1.03 -1.28 -7.72
C GLY A 125 2.05 -0.28 -8.28
N PHE A 126 2.43 0.73 -7.51
CA PHE A 126 3.45 1.71 -7.88
C PHE A 126 4.89 1.19 -7.71
N LEU A 127 5.09 0.22 -6.82
CA LEU A 127 6.39 -0.44 -6.60
C LEU A 127 6.58 -1.67 -7.51
N ARG A 128 5.49 -2.20 -8.08
CA ARG A 128 5.45 -3.46 -8.86
C ARG A 128 6.39 -3.49 -10.06
N ASP A 129 6.66 -2.34 -10.69
CA ASP A 129 7.59 -2.26 -11.82
C ASP A 129 9.07 -2.40 -11.42
N GLY A 130 9.35 -2.33 -10.11
CA GLY A 130 10.68 -2.42 -9.52
C GLY A 130 11.58 -1.20 -9.80
N THR A 131 11.23 -0.31 -10.74
CA THR A 131 12.09 0.81 -11.15
C THR A 131 12.45 1.70 -9.96
N LEU A 132 11.46 2.11 -9.16
CA LEU A 132 11.69 2.98 -8.01
C LEU A 132 12.57 2.29 -6.94
N LEU A 133 12.42 0.98 -6.76
CA LEU A 133 13.21 0.20 -5.81
C LEU A 133 14.68 0.10 -6.26
N ALA A 134 14.90 -0.22 -7.54
CA ALA A 134 16.25 -0.31 -8.11
C ALA A 134 16.96 1.06 -8.16
N GLN A 135 16.25 2.15 -8.49
CA GLN A 135 16.75 3.53 -8.39
C GLN A 135 17.12 3.89 -6.94
N LEU A 136 16.28 3.54 -5.96
CA LEU A 136 16.54 3.78 -4.54
C LEU A 136 17.78 3.02 -4.03
N ALA A 137 17.95 1.75 -4.41
CA ALA A 137 19.17 0.99 -4.11
C ALA A 137 20.42 1.66 -4.70
N ASN A 138 20.36 2.08 -5.98
CA ASN A 138 21.45 2.77 -6.66
C ASN A 138 21.78 4.15 -6.08
N LYS A 139 20.91 4.74 -5.25
CA LYS A 139 21.16 5.99 -4.52
C LYS A 139 21.86 5.80 -3.18
N PHE A 140 21.56 4.72 -2.46
CA PHE A 140 22.31 4.34 -1.26
C PHE A 140 23.69 3.79 -1.59
N GLN A 141 23.81 3.02 -2.67
CA GLN A 141 25.09 2.56 -3.19
C GLN A 141 25.07 2.58 -4.72
N ALA A 142 25.92 3.40 -5.33
CA ALA A 142 26.06 3.45 -6.78
C ALA A 142 26.45 2.08 -7.35
N GLY A 143 25.69 1.59 -8.34
CA GLY A 143 25.91 0.28 -8.95
C GLY A 143 25.37 -0.90 -8.12
N ALA A 144 24.50 -0.66 -7.13
CA ALA A 144 23.78 -1.72 -6.41
C ALA A 144 22.85 -2.54 -7.31
N VAL A 145 22.33 -1.94 -8.39
CA VAL A 145 21.58 -2.64 -9.46
C VAL A 145 22.16 -2.22 -10.81
N GLU A 146 22.85 -3.14 -11.48
CA GLU A 146 23.62 -2.84 -12.71
C GLU A 146 22.77 -2.30 -13.86
N THR A 147 21.59 -2.89 -14.07
CA THR A 147 20.63 -2.48 -15.10
C THR A 147 19.29 -2.18 -14.44
N VAL A 148 18.86 -0.92 -14.51
CA VAL A 148 17.51 -0.51 -14.11
C VAL A 148 16.63 -0.50 -15.36
N HIS A 149 15.58 -1.32 -15.36
CA HIS A 149 14.57 -1.30 -16.41
C HIS A 149 13.51 -0.24 -16.08
N GLU A 150 13.18 0.60 -17.07
CA GLU A 150 12.23 1.72 -16.92
C GLU A 150 11.16 1.71 -18.02
N GLY A 151 10.10 2.50 -17.84
CA GLY A 151 9.02 2.66 -18.83
C GLY A 151 8.36 1.33 -19.24
N ASP A 152 8.19 1.14 -20.54
CA ASP A 152 7.59 -0.08 -21.12
C ASP A 152 8.42 -1.34 -20.88
N ALA A 153 9.76 -1.22 -20.76
CA ALA A 153 10.61 -2.36 -20.44
C ALA A 153 10.29 -2.89 -19.03
N ALA A 154 9.99 -2.00 -18.07
CA ALA A 154 9.57 -2.35 -16.72
C ALA A 154 8.13 -2.93 -16.63
N GLN A 155 7.44 -3.16 -17.76
CA GLN A 155 6.16 -3.89 -17.80
C GLN A 155 6.32 -5.40 -18.08
N GLN A 156 7.51 -5.85 -18.48
CA GLN A 156 7.83 -7.28 -18.70
C GLN A 156 8.15 -7.96 -17.36
N LYS A 157 7.56 -9.13 -17.06
CA LYS A 157 7.67 -9.76 -15.72
C LYS A 157 9.12 -10.08 -15.35
N GLU A 158 9.93 -10.43 -16.35
CA GLU A 158 11.35 -10.73 -16.26
C GLU A 158 12.15 -9.50 -15.78
N ASN A 159 11.87 -8.34 -16.37
CA ASN A 159 12.51 -7.07 -16.02
C ASN A 159 12.01 -6.53 -14.67
N GLN A 160 10.73 -6.75 -14.34
CA GLN A 160 10.19 -6.45 -13.02
C GLN A 160 10.89 -7.28 -11.94
N GLN A 161 11.04 -8.58 -12.19
CA GLN A 161 11.76 -9.50 -11.30
C GLN A 161 13.22 -9.08 -11.14
N ALA A 162 13.94 -8.78 -12.23
CA ALA A 162 15.33 -8.32 -12.18
C ALA A 162 15.51 -7.01 -11.39
N ASN A 163 14.65 -5.99 -11.62
CA ASN A 163 14.64 -4.75 -10.86
C ASN A 163 14.42 -5.00 -9.35
N ILE A 164 13.46 -5.87 -9.01
CA ILE A 164 13.13 -6.21 -7.62
C ILE A 164 14.28 -6.99 -6.98
N GLU A 165 14.77 -8.06 -7.60
CA GLU A 165 15.86 -8.91 -7.06
C GLU A 165 17.17 -8.15 -6.85
N GLY A 166 17.48 -7.17 -7.70
CA GLY A 166 18.59 -6.25 -7.49
C GLY A 166 18.43 -5.43 -6.19
N PHE A 167 17.25 -4.83 -5.98
CA PHE A 167 16.93 -4.13 -4.73
C PHE A 167 16.95 -5.06 -3.50
N LEU A 168 16.44 -6.29 -3.62
CA LEU A 168 16.42 -7.27 -2.52
C LEU A 168 17.84 -7.71 -2.13
N SER A 169 18.72 -7.91 -3.12
CA SER A 169 20.15 -8.22 -2.89
C SER A 169 20.85 -7.06 -2.19
N PHE A 170 20.62 -5.82 -2.63
CA PHE A 170 21.09 -4.61 -1.93
C PHE A 170 20.58 -4.53 -0.48
N ALA A 171 19.28 -4.78 -0.26
CA ALA A 171 18.65 -4.68 1.05
C ALA A 171 19.25 -5.68 2.06
N LYS A 172 19.58 -6.89 1.59
CA LYS A 172 20.22 -7.93 2.41
C LYS A 172 21.71 -7.66 2.61
N GLU A 173 22.48 -7.48 1.54
CA GLU A 173 23.94 -7.38 1.64
C GLU A 173 24.46 -6.05 2.19
N LYS A 174 23.79 -4.93 1.87
CA LYS A 174 24.35 -3.58 2.06
C LYS A 174 23.59 -2.82 3.15
N ALA A 175 22.25 -2.80 3.07
CA ALA A 175 21.44 -2.30 4.17
C ALA A 175 21.45 -3.27 5.38
N GLY A 176 21.79 -4.55 5.19
CA GLY A 176 21.98 -5.52 6.27
C GLY A 176 20.66 -5.92 6.94
N LEU A 177 19.56 -5.96 6.19
CA LEU A 177 18.26 -6.45 6.65
C LEU A 177 18.21 -7.98 6.52
N THR A 178 17.59 -8.68 7.48
CA THR A 178 17.48 -10.15 7.43
C THR A 178 16.42 -10.62 6.42
N ASP A 179 16.45 -11.90 6.03
CA ASP A 179 15.44 -12.49 5.14
C ASP A 179 14.00 -12.36 5.69
N GLU A 180 13.82 -12.30 7.01
CA GLU A 180 12.52 -12.07 7.67
C GLU A 180 12.06 -10.60 7.59
N GLN A 181 12.99 -9.68 7.33
CA GLN A 181 12.74 -8.24 7.22
C GLN A 181 12.56 -7.77 5.78
N VAL A 182 12.87 -8.63 4.80
CA VAL A 182 12.95 -8.35 3.36
C VAL A 182 11.94 -9.21 2.60
N PHE A 183 11.02 -8.58 1.86
CA PHE A 183 10.03 -9.30 1.03
C PHE A 183 10.68 -10.08 -0.13
N SER A 184 9.96 -11.05 -0.72
CA SER A 184 10.41 -11.78 -1.92
C SER A 184 9.81 -11.20 -3.22
N ALA A 185 10.42 -11.46 -4.38
CA ALA A 185 9.86 -11.01 -5.66
C ALA A 185 8.40 -11.48 -5.88
N GLU A 186 8.08 -12.71 -5.47
CA GLU A 186 6.71 -13.26 -5.48
C GLU A 186 5.71 -12.44 -4.65
N ASP A 187 6.15 -11.85 -3.53
CA ASP A 187 5.28 -11.06 -2.66
C ASP A 187 4.69 -9.89 -3.45
N LEU A 188 5.56 -9.10 -4.08
CA LEU A 188 5.19 -7.90 -4.81
C LEU A 188 4.57 -8.19 -6.19
N LEU A 189 5.00 -9.28 -6.85
CA LEU A 189 4.49 -9.67 -8.18
C LEU A 189 3.18 -10.47 -8.11
N ASP A 190 3.03 -11.43 -7.19
CA ASP A 190 1.97 -12.43 -7.28
C ASP A 190 1.07 -12.48 -6.04
N LYS A 191 1.56 -12.17 -4.82
CA LYS A 191 0.73 -12.24 -3.58
C LYS A 191 -0.13 -11.00 -3.30
N GLY A 192 0.10 -9.90 -4.03
CA GLY A 192 -0.76 -8.71 -4.03
C GLY A 192 -0.97 -8.14 -2.61
N LYS A 193 -2.24 -7.92 -2.19
CA LYS A 193 -2.54 -7.32 -0.88
C LYS A 193 -1.88 -8.00 0.32
N ALA A 194 -1.64 -9.32 0.25
CA ALA A 194 -1.02 -10.07 1.34
C ALA A 194 0.44 -9.67 1.58
N ALA A 195 1.14 -9.17 0.55
CA ALA A 195 2.51 -8.69 0.63
C ALA A 195 2.68 -7.30 1.25
N TYR A 196 1.59 -6.53 1.41
CA TYR A 196 1.66 -5.16 1.93
C TYR A 196 2.48 -5.04 3.24
N PRO A 197 2.30 -5.90 4.27
CA PRO A 197 3.05 -5.80 5.51
C PRO A 197 4.57 -6.00 5.30
N ALA A 198 4.96 -6.91 4.42
CA ALA A 198 6.36 -7.20 4.12
C ALA A 198 7.00 -6.05 3.33
N VAL A 199 6.41 -5.66 2.19
CA VAL A 199 6.93 -4.58 1.33
C VAL A 199 7.00 -3.23 2.07
N PHE A 200 5.97 -2.91 2.87
CA PHE A 200 5.98 -1.74 3.74
C PHE A 200 7.06 -1.84 4.82
N GLY A 201 7.17 -2.99 5.49
CA GLY A 201 8.15 -3.23 6.56
C GLY A 201 9.60 -3.11 6.07
N THR A 202 9.92 -3.64 4.89
CA THR A 202 11.25 -3.51 4.28
C THR A 202 11.58 -2.06 3.95
N LEU A 203 10.65 -1.30 3.36
CA LEU A 203 10.87 0.13 3.05
C LEU A 203 10.96 1.00 4.31
N ALA A 204 10.16 0.74 5.34
CA ALA A 204 10.23 1.46 6.61
C ALA A 204 11.56 1.19 7.35
N ARG A 205 12.02 -0.07 7.38
CA ARG A 205 13.32 -0.45 7.96
C ARG A 205 14.50 0.11 7.17
N LEU A 206 14.43 0.10 5.84
CA LEU A 206 15.41 0.78 5.00
C LEU A 206 15.41 2.30 5.27
N GLY A 207 14.23 2.90 5.49
CA GLY A 207 14.07 4.29 5.90
C GLY A 207 14.75 4.65 7.22
N LEU A 208 14.67 3.77 8.22
CA LEU A 208 15.42 3.90 9.48
C LEU A 208 16.93 3.76 9.25
N VAL A 209 17.35 2.66 8.64
CA VAL A 209 18.77 2.31 8.43
C VAL A 209 19.50 3.29 7.48
N SER A 210 18.77 3.95 6.58
CA SER A 210 19.34 4.85 5.58
C SER A 210 20.11 6.04 6.16
N GLN A 211 19.65 6.58 7.29
CA GLN A 211 20.31 7.69 7.98
C GLN A 211 21.57 7.23 8.71
N GLU A 212 21.54 6.04 9.31
CA GLU A 212 22.64 5.50 10.13
C GLU A 212 23.79 4.92 9.30
N LYS A 213 23.50 4.25 8.18
CA LYS A 213 24.51 3.53 7.38
C LYS A 213 24.99 4.23 6.12
N PHE A 214 24.20 5.15 5.56
CA PHE A 214 24.48 5.76 4.24
C PHE A 214 24.54 7.29 4.28
N GLU A 215 24.39 7.90 5.47
CA GLU A 215 24.31 9.36 5.71
C GLU A 215 23.25 10.07 4.85
N GLN A 216 22.25 9.33 4.36
CA GLN A 216 21.18 9.85 3.51
C GLN A 216 20.00 10.38 4.32
N LYS A 217 19.10 11.12 3.65
CA LYS A 217 17.83 11.55 4.22
C LYS A 217 17.00 10.34 4.65
N GLY A 218 16.92 10.11 5.96
CA GLY A 218 16.08 9.08 6.57
C GLY A 218 14.58 9.28 6.35
N LEU A 219 13.81 8.26 6.65
CA LEU A 219 12.35 8.37 6.76
C LEU A 219 12.01 9.07 8.09
N ASP A 220 11.34 10.22 8.03
CA ASP A 220 10.94 10.98 9.23
C ASP A 220 9.75 10.30 9.93
N ILE A 221 10.06 9.27 10.72
CA ILE A 221 9.10 8.47 11.47
C ILE A 221 8.28 9.34 12.44
N ASP A 222 8.88 10.33 13.08
CA ASP A 222 8.21 11.14 14.10
C ASP A 222 7.17 12.08 13.47
N ALA A 223 7.51 12.77 12.37
CA ALA A 223 6.55 13.57 11.62
C ALA A 223 5.44 12.70 10.99
N ILE A 224 5.79 11.51 10.46
CA ILE A 224 4.82 10.56 9.92
C ILE A 224 3.88 10.02 11.01
N ALA A 225 4.38 9.78 12.22
CA ALA A 225 3.59 9.33 13.36
C ALA A 225 2.66 10.43 13.90
N GLU A 226 3.13 11.68 13.99
CA GLU A 226 2.28 12.81 14.38
C GLU A 226 1.16 13.03 13.36
N MET A 227 1.50 13.06 12.07
CA MET A 227 0.55 13.19 10.97
C MET A 227 -0.48 12.05 11.00
N ALA A 228 -0.07 10.80 11.20
CA ALA A 228 -0.98 9.67 11.34
C ALA A 228 -1.93 9.86 12.54
N SER A 229 -1.40 10.33 13.68
CA SER A 229 -2.18 10.65 14.89
C SER A 229 -3.23 11.74 14.63
N GLN A 230 -2.87 12.81 13.91
CA GLN A 230 -3.80 13.87 13.51
C GLN A 230 -4.94 13.30 12.63
N VAL A 231 -4.61 12.46 11.64
CA VAL A 231 -5.60 11.83 10.74
C VAL A 231 -6.54 10.88 11.49
N VAL A 232 -6.03 10.10 12.46
CA VAL A 232 -6.83 9.29 13.39
C VAL A 232 -7.82 10.17 14.16
N LYS A 233 -7.33 11.21 14.85
CA LYS A 233 -8.14 12.14 15.64
C LYS A 233 -9.25 12.78 14.81
N THR A 234 -8.94 13.33 13.64
CA THR A 234 -9.94 13.97 12.76
C THR A 234 -10.99 12.98 12.25
N SER A 235 -10.60 11.74 11.94
CA SER A 235 -11.53 10.71 11.44
C SER A 235 -12.50 10.24 12.52
N ILE A 236 -12.02 10.09 13.77
CA ILE A 236 -12.87 9.75 14.93
C ILE A 236 -13.88 10.89 15.18
N ILE A 237 -13.42 12.14 15.22
CA ILE A 237 -14.29 13.32 15.39
C ILE A 237 -15.37 13.38 14.28
N GLN A 238 -15.00 13.18 13.01
CA GLN A 238 -15.95 13.14 11.90
C GLN A 238 -16.96 11.99 12.05
N THR A 239 -16.52 10.82 12.51
CA THR A 239 -17.39 9.65 12.74
C THR A 239 -18.43 9.95 13.84
N ILE A 240 -18.01 10.54 14.96
CA ILE A 240 -18.89 10.95 16.06
C ILE A 240 -19.88 12.04 15.59
N LEU A 241 -19.39 13.08 14.90
CA LEU A 241 -20.26 14.14 14.36
C LEU A 241 -21.29 13.59 13.36
N ASN A 242 -20.91 12.64 12.52
CA ASN A 242 -21.82 12.00 11.57
C ASN A 242 -22.82 11.06 12.26
N PHE A 243 -22.45 10.42 13.38
CA PHE A 243 -23.39 9.69 14.23
C PHE A 243 -24.45 10.62 14.83
N PHE A 244 -24.05 11.74 15.46
CA PHE A 244 -24.99 12.73 16.01
C PHE A 244 -25.88 13.39 14.94
N ARG A 245 -25.32 13.72 13.76
CA ARG A 245 -26.10 14.20 12.61
C ARG A 245 -27.14 13.18 12.15
N ARG A 246 -26.76 11.90 12.05
CA ARG A 246 -27.66 10.80 11.64
C ARG A 246 -28.74 10.52 12.69
N ALA A 247 -28.41 10.60 13.99
CA ALA A 247 -29.38 10.51 15.08
C ALA A 247 -30.40 11.66 14.98
N ARG A 248 -29.93 12.92 14.90
CA ARG A 248 -30.80 14.10 14.75
C ARG A 248 -31.68 14.01 13.50
N ALA A 249 -31.15 13.55 12.37
CA ALA A 249 -31.93 13.33 11.15
C ALA A 249 -33.05 12.31 11.36
N ARG A 250 -32.77 11.16 12.00
CA ARG A 250 -33.79 10.16 12.36
C ARG A 250 -34.86 10.73 13.30
N THR A 251 -34.49 11.44 14.36
CA THR A 251 -35.46 12.09 15.26
C THR A 251 -36.32 13.13 14.52
N THR A 252 -35.72 13.92 13.63
CA THR A 252 -36.44 14.93 12.85
C THR A 252 -37.40 14.28 11.83
N GLN A 253 -37.03 13.13 11.25
CA GLN A 253 -37.93 12.33 10.42
C GLN A 253 -39.06 11.70 11.24
N ALA A 254 -38.76 11.11 12.41
CA ALA A 254 -39.76 10.51 13.30
C ALA A 254 -40.84 11.52 13.72
N VAL A 255 -40.42 12.69 14.22
CA VAL A 255 -41.33 13.80 14.58
C VAL A 255 -42.10 14.32 13.37
N LYS A 256 -41.51 14.29 12.16
CA LYS A 256 -42.23 14.66 10.93
C LYS A 256 -43.26 13.60 10.50
N SER A 257 -43.01 12.31 10.72
CA SER A 257 -44.00 11.24 10.49
C SER A 257 -45.11 11.24 11.54
N GLU A 258 -44.80 11.46 12.83
CA GLU A 258 -45.82 11.60 13.87
C GLU A 258 -46.70 12.84 13.62
N LYS A 259 -46.09 13.98 13.27
CA LYS A 259 -46.84 15.20 12.93
C LYS A 259 -47.61 15.10 11.59
N ALA A 260 -47.27 14.15 10.73
CA ALA A 260 -48.08 13.82 9.55
C ALA A 260 -49.25 12.89 9.91
N ALA A 261 -49.02 11.86 10.73
CA ALA A 261 -50.05 10.94 11.20
C ALA A 261 -51.10 11.65 12.11
N ALA A 262 -50.69 12.66 12.87
CA ALA A 262 -51.58 13.53 13.63
C ALA A 262 -52.24 14.65 12.79
N GLY A 263 -52.05 14.65 11.46
CA GLY A 263 -52.52 15.71 10.55
C GLY A 263 -53.79 15.39 9.76
N GLU A 264 -54.26 14.13 9.73
CA GLU A 264 -55.48 13.73 9.02
C GLU A 264 -56.74 13.85 9.92
N GLY A 265 -56.96 15.07 10.43
CA GLY A 265 -58.16 15.45 11.20
C GLY A 265 -58.57 16.88 10.87
N GLU A 266 -59.84 17.05 10.50
CA GLU A 266 -60.55 18.33 10.27
C GLU A 266 -59.98 19.31 9.22
N LYS A 267 -60.61 19.32 8.04
CA LYS A 267 -60.76 20.53 7.22
C LYS A 267 -61.98 21.32 7.70
N ALA A 268 -61.86 22.62 7.92
CA ALA A 268 -62.63 23.67 7.22
C ALA A 268 -62.43 25.07 7.86
N SER A 269 -62.64 26.12 7.06
CA SER A 269 -62.61 27.56 7.40
C SER A 269 -61.22 28.11 7.83
N ASP A 270 -60.77 29.29 7.38
CA ASP A 270 -61.29 30.16 6.32
C ASP A 270 -60.14 30.88 5.56
N ALA A 271 -60.47 31.70 4.56
CA ALA A 271 -59.56 32.69 3.98
C ALA A 271 -59.15 33.77 5.04
N GLU A 272 -58.20 34.68 4.83
CA GLU A 272 -57.69 35.28 3.60
C GLU A 272 -56.36 36.01 3.88
N LYS A 273 -55.31 35.81 3.07
CA LYS A 273 -54.45 36.87 2.45
C LYS A 273 -53.16 36.35 1.79
N LYS A 274 -52.93 36.90 0.60
CA LYS A 274 -51.74 36.85 -0.29
C LYS A 274 -51.30 38.32 -0.52
N PRO A 275 -50.23 38.65 -1.27
CA PRO A 275 -48.84 38.18 -1.17
C PRO A 275 -47.78 39.30 -1.34
N VAL A 276 -46.56 39.12 -0.82
CA VAL A 276 -45.27 39.67 -1.34
C VAL A 276 -44.20 38.69 -0.82
N GLU A 277 -43.32 37.99 -1.55
CA GLU A 277 -42.53 38.23 -2.78
C GLU A 277 -41.19 38.94 -2.51
N GLU A 278 -40.08 38.30 -2.92
CA GLU A 278 -38.66 38.73 -2.79
C GLU A 278 -38.16 39.04 -1.33
N VAL A 279 -36.86 39.19 -1.02
CA VAL A 279 -35.61 39.26 -1.83
C VAL A 279 -34.59 38.19 -1.35
N ALA A 280 -33.51 38.04 -2.11
CA ALA A 280 -32.41 37.07 -1.98
C ALA A 280 -31.46 37.20 -0.77
N GLU A 281 -30.58 36.20 -0.69
CA GLU A 281 -29.16 36.19 -0.29
C GLU A 281 -28.48 37.50 0.19
N GLU A 282 -27.99 37.50 1.43
CA GLU A 282 -26.65 37.98 1.84
C GLU A 282 -26.13 36.95 2.86
N GLU A 283 -24.97 36.30 2.73
CA GLU A 283 -23.61 36.78 2.49
C GLU A 283 -23.05 37.65 3.63
N CYS A 284 -22.71 37.00 4.75
CA CYS A 284 -22.01 37.63 5.89
C CYS A 284 -20.58 38.07 5.53
N LYS A 285 -20.43 39.16 4.77
CA LYS A 285 -19.13 39.78 4.54
C LYS A 285 -18.58 40.39 5.84
N LYS A 286 -17.43 39.84 6.25
CA LYS A 286 -16.24 40.57 6.72
C LYS A 286 -16.49 41.87 7.50
N ILE A 287 -16.36 41.80 8.84
CA ILE A 287 -16.23 42.99 9.69
C ILE A 287 -15.01 43.79 9.23
N GLU A 288 -15.24 45.05 8.88
CA GLU A 288 -14.21 45.98 8.40
C GLU A 288 -13.46 46.66 9.57
N SER A 289 -12.16 46.88 9.40
CA SER A 289 -11.33 47.54 10.42
C SER A 289 -11.58 49.04 10.44
N ALA A 290 -12.17 49.55 11.52
CA ALA A 290 -12.35 50.97 11.75
C ALA A 290 -11.16 51.58 12.53
N GLU A 291 -10.28 52.29 11.82
CA GLU A 291 -9.39 53.31 12.38
C GLU A 291 -9.66 54.63 11.64
N PRO A 292 -9.61 55.77 12.34
CA PRO A 292 -9.17 56.98 11.64
C PRO A 292 -8.26 57.92 12.46
N ALA A 293 -7.01 58.04 11.99
CA ALA A 293 -6.20 59.28 11.99
C ALA A 293 -5.60 59.77 13.34
N ALA A 294 -4.55 60.61 13.37
CA ALA A 294 -3.94 61.41 12.30
C ALA A 294 -2.43 61.70 12.50
N ALA A 295 -1.74 62.04 11.38
CA ALA A 295 -0.49 62.83 11.23
C ALA A 295 0.74 62.55 12.16
N ALA A 296 1.91 62.08 11.71
CA ALA A 296 2.87 62.59 10.69
C ALA A 296 3.75 63.79 11.16
N PRO A 297 4.92 64.07 10.53
CA PRO A 297 6.00 63.18 10.03
C PRO A 297 7.41 63.68 10.53
N VAL A 298 8.45 63.61 9.66
CA VAL A 298 9.86 64.08 9.80
C VAL A 298 10.85 63.04 10.39
N ALA A 299 12.10 62.87 9.91
CA ALA A 299 12.66 62.70 8.56
C ALA A 299 14.20 62.52 8.67
N VAL A 300 14.79 61.75 7.74
CA VAL A 300 16.17 61.82 7.22
C VAL A 300 17.31 62.28 8.18
N ALA A 301 18.13 61.33 8.62
CA ALA A 301 19.59 61.35 8.49
C ALA A 301 20.14 59.92 8.65
#